data_AF-C5T4Z5-F1
#
_entry.id   AF-C5T4Z5-F1
#
_cell.length_a   1.000
_cell.length_b   1.000
_cell.length_c   1.000
_cell.angle_alpha   90.00
_cell.angle_beta   90.00
_cell.angle_gamma   90.00
#
_symmetry.space_group_name_H-M   'P 1'
#
loop_
_entity.id
_entity.type
_entity.pdbx_description
1 polymer ?
#
loop_
_entity_poly.entity_id
_entity_poly.type
_entity_poly.pdbx_seq_one_letter_code
_entity_poly.pdbx_strand_id
1 'polypeptide(L)' 'MSAKGKTRWFPRHVHPVRNGQYECLVMLTSSAPNFLWTLEWDGTGFLVPCPMVVKHWRGLTKAAARKQGANHD' A
#
# COMPACT_ATOMS: atom_id res chain seq x y z
N MET A 1 12.14 -8.47 23.34
CA MET A 1 11.34 -9.29 22.39
C MET A 1 11.31 -8.57 21.04
N SER A 2 12.20 -8.93 20.11
CA SER A 2 12.23 -8.34 18.76
C SER A 2 11.11 -8.93 17.92
N ALA A 3 10.13 -8.11 17.54
CA ALA A 3 9.07 -8.54 16.63
C ALA A 3 9.68 -8.90 15.26
N LYS A 4 9.74 -10.21 14.96
CA LYS A 4 10.16 -10.72 13.65
C LYS A 4 9.39 -10.02 12.52
N GLY A 5 10.13 -9.39 11.58
CA GLY A 5 9.71 -9.33 10.18
C GLY A 5 8.85 -8.16 9.68
N LYS A 6 8.66 -7.07 10.44
CA LYS A 6 7.99 -5.88 9.86
C LYS A 6 8.99 -5.11 8.99
N THR A 7 8.75 -5.08 7.68
CA THR A 7 9.55 -4.33 6.70
C THR A 7 9.63 -2.84 7.06
N ARG A 8 10.69 -2.17 6.62
CA ARG A 8 10.91 -0.74 6.86
C ARG A 8 9.74 0.08 6.31
N TRP A 9 9.37 1.14 7.01
CA TRP A 9 8.48 2.16 6.49
C TRP A 9 9.19 3.01 5.44
N PHE A 10 8.54 3.17 4.29
CA PHE A 10 8.97 4.03 3.20
C PHE A 10 8.03 5.24 3.12
N PRO A 11 8.54 6.45 2.92
CA PRO A 11 7.72 7.64 2.72
C PRO A 11 6.98 7.56 1.38
N ARG A 12 5.83 8.24 1.27
CA ARG A 12 4.95 8.19 0.08
C ARG A 12 5.62 8.53 -1.26
N HIS A 13 6.66 9.37 -1.26
CA HIS A 13 7.39 9.74 -2.48
C HIS A 13 8.26 8.60 -3.03
N VAL A 14 8.59 7.61 -2.20
CA VAL A 14 9.21 6.37 -2.67
C VAL A 14 8.10 5.45 -3.15
N HIS A 15 8.17 5.00 -4.39
CA HIS A 15 7.13 4.15 -4.96
C HIS A 15 7.40 2.65 -4.72
N PRO A 16 6.37 1.85 -4.42
CA PRO A 16 6.50 0.39 -4.42
C PRO A 16 6.95 -0.14 -5.79
N VAL A 17 7.81 -1.15 -5.76
CA VAL A 17 8.37 -1.78 -6.98
C VAL A 17 7.36 -2.71 -7.66
N ARG A 18 6.38 -3.24 -6.91
CA ARG A 18 5.44 -4.25 -7.40
C ARG A 18 4.01 -3.79 -7.18
N ASN A 19 3.11 -4.25 -8.04
CA ASN A 19 1.68 -4.05 -7.86
C ASN A 19 1.15 -4.99 -6.77
N GLY A 20 0.19 -4.51 -6.00
CA GLY A 20 -0.43 -5.28 -4.91
C GLY A 20 -0.76 -4.44 -3.70
N GLN A 21 -1.12 -5.11 -2.62
CA GLN A 21 -1.59 -4.49 -1.40
C GLN A 21 -0.45 -4.25 -0.43
N TYR A 22 -0.38 -3.03 0.09
CA TYR A 22 0.63 -2.56 1.02
C TYR A 22 -0.02 -2.00 2.28
N GLU A 23 0.64 -2.21 3.42
CA GLU A 23 0.23 -1.56 4.66
C GLU A 23 0.65 -0.09 4.60
N CYS A 24 -0.31 0.81 4.67
CA CYS A 24 -0.14 2.24 4.53
C CYS A 24 -0.52 2.96 5.82
N LEU A 25 0.27 3.95 6.20
CA LEU A 25 -0.09 4.93 7.21
C LEU A 25 -0.78 6.10 6.52
N VAL A 26 -2.06 6.28 6.79
CA VAL A 26 -2.93 7.25 6.11
C VAL A 26 -3.48 8.29 7.08
N MET A 27 -3.86 9.44 6.52
CA MET A 27 -4.44 10.57 7.22
C MET A 27 -5.66 11.08 6.43
N LEU A 28 -6.83 11.18 7.05
CA LEU A 28 -8.05 11.70 6.40
C LEU A 28 -8.04 13.22 6.31
N THR A 29 -7.65 13.91 7.39
CA THR A 29 -7.55 15.36 7.47
C THR A 29 -6.27 15.75 8.20
N SER A 30 -5.76 16.95 7.99
CA SER A 30 -4.53 17.46 8.63
C SER A 30 -4.57 17.42 10.16
N SER A 31 -5.77 17.43 10.74
CA SER A 31 -6.01 17.44 12.19
C SER A 31 -6.31 16.05 12.76
N ALA A 32 -6.51 15.04 11.91
CA ALA A 32 -6.81 13.68 12.34
C ALA A 32 -5.53 12.88 12.62
N PRO A 33 -5.53 11.98 13.62
CA PRO A 33 -4.42 11.06 13.84
C PRO A 33 -4.22 10.14 12.63
N ASN A 34 -2.98 9.73 12.43
CA ASN A 34 -2.65 8.73 11.42
C ASN A 34 -3.19 7.36 11.82
N PHE A 35 -3.65 6.58 10.85
CA PHE A 35 -4.08 5.20 11.08
C PHE A 35 -3.61 4.27 9.96
N LEU A 36 -3.63 2.98 10.24
CA LEU A 36 -3.13 1.95 9.32
C LEU A 36 -4.26 1.47 8.41
N TRP A 37 -4.00 1.43 7.11
CA TRP A 37 -4.90 0.89 6.09
C TRP A 37 -4.12 0.09 5.06
N THR A 38 -4.65 -1.05 4.61
CA THR A 38 -4.10 -1.79 3.48
C THR A 38 -4.62 -1.24 2.15
N LEU A 39 -3.76 -0.58 1.36
CA LEU A 39 -4.12 0.02 0.07
C LEU A 39 -3.45 -0.71 -1.09
N GLU A 40 -4.12 -0.78 -2.23
CA GLU A 40 -3.57 -1.36 -3.45
C GLU A 40 -2.72 -0.33 -4.21
N TRP A 41 -1.55 -0.75 -4.66
CA TRP A 41 -0.68 -0.04 -5.60
C TRP A 41 -0.89 -0.62 -7.00
N ASP A 42 -1.33 0.23 -7.94
CA ASP A 42 -1.61 -0.15 -9.33
C ASP A 42 -0.41 0.03 -10.27
N GLY A 43 0.70 0.56 -9.77
CA GLY A 43 1.90 0.93 -10.55
C GLY A 43 2.12 2.44 -10.66
N THR A 44 1.08 3.23 -10.45
CA THR A 44 1.10 4.70 -10.57
C THR A 44 0.74 5.37 -9.24
N GLY A 45 -0.22 4.81 -8.52
CA GLY A 45 -0.77 5.40 -7.30
C GLY A 45 -1.31 4.36 -6.32
N PHE A 46 -1.52 4.80 -5.08
CA PHE A 46 -2.32 4.03 -4.12
C PHE A 46 -3.80 4.30 -4.40
N LEU A 47 -4.57 3.23 -4.59
CA LEU A 47 -6.02 3.30 -4.75
C LEU A 47 -6.65 3.56 -3.39
N VAL A 48 -7.15 4.78 -3.20
CA VAL A 48 -7.81 5.22 -1.96
C VAL A 48 -9.34 5.21 -2.11
N PRO A 49 -10.09 4.59 -1.19
CA PRO A 49 -11.55 4.50 -1.30
C PRO A 49 -12.28 5.80 -0.94
N CYS A 50 -11.61 6.72 -0.26
CA CYS A 50 -12.13 8.02 0.13
C CYS A 50 -10.97 9.04 0.22
N PRO A 51 -11.25 10.35 0.34
CA PRO A 51 -10.21 11.38 0.41
C PRO A 51 -9.30 11.15 1.62
N MET A 52 -8.10 10.61 1.36
CA MET A 52 -7.07 10.37 2.37
C MET A 52 -5.69 10.54 1.76
N VAL A 53 -4.73 10.91 2.61
CA VAL A 53 -3.34 11.10 2.24
C VAL A 53 -2.51 9.98 2.81
N VAL A 54 -1.86 9.22 1.93
CA VAL A 54 -0.84 8.23 2.33
C VAL A 54 0.43 8.97 2.74
N LYS A 55 0.91 8.75 3.95
CA LYS A 55 2.16 9.32 4.47
C LYS A 55 3.33 8.36 4.30
N HIS A 56 3.12 7.11 4.69
CA HIS A 56 4.12 6.04 4.61
C HIS A 56 3.46 4.74 4.16
N TRP A 57 4.26 3.85 3.60
CA TRP A 57 3.86 2.48 3.29
C TRP A 57 4.96 1.50 3.72
N ARG A 58 4.61 0.25 3.97
CA ARG A 58 5.55 -0.84 4.17
C ARG A 58 4.93 -2.14 3.72
N GLY A 59 5.77 -3.10 3.39
CA GLY A 59 5.41 -4.51 3.28
C GLY A 59 4.40 -4.81 2.18
N LEU A 60 4.74 -5.73 1.29
CA LEU A 60 3.72 -6.31 0.42
C LEU A 60 2.89 -7.28 1.26
N THR A 61 1.68 -6.89 1.62
CA THR A 61 0.73 -7.71 2.38
C THR A 61 0.12 -8.79 1.49
N LYS A 62 -0.17 -8.45 0.23
CA LYS A 62 -0.68 -9.39 -0.78
C LYS A 62 -0.22 -8.95 -2.16
N ALA A 63 0.46 -9.83 -2.90
CA ALA A 63 0.77 -9.55 -4.30
C ALA A 63 -0.55 -9.42 -5.08
N ALA A 64 -0.65 -8.45 -5.99
CA ALA A 64 -1.75 -8.44 -6.95
C ALA A 64 -1.74 -9.80 -7.66
N ALA A 65 -2.91 -10.44 -7.76
CA ALA A 65 -3.02 -11.64 -8.59
C ALA A 65 -2.52 -11.24 -9.97
N ARG A 66 -1.48 -11.92 -10.49
CA ARG A 66 -1.15 -11.78 -11.90
C ARG A 66 -2.46 -12.06 -12.63
N LYS A 67 -3.00 -11.06 -13.34
CA LYS A 67 -3.97 -11.33 -14.39
C LYS A 67 -3.20 -12.15 -15.43
N GLN A 68 -3.11 -13.47 -15.22
CA GLN A 68 -2.78 -14.39 -16.28
C GLN A 68 -3.90 -14.19 -17.29
N GLY A 69 -3.55 -13.73 -18.49
CA GLY A 69 -4.48 -13.63 -19.58
C GLY A 69 -5.14 -14.99 -19.76
N ALA A 70 -6.44 -15.05 -19.47
CA ALA A 70 -7.30 -16.09 -20.00
C ALA A 70 -7.47 -15.79 -21.50
N ASN A 71 -6.44 -16.10 -22.29
CA ASN A 71 -6.62 -16.40 -23.70
C ASN A 71 -6.53 -17.92 -23.80
N HIS A 72 -7.70 -18.55 -23.83
CA HIS A 72 -7.87 -19.88 -24.40
C HIS A 72 -9.02 -19.74 -25.39
N ASP A 73 -8.65 -19.51 -26.65
CA ASP A 73 -9.45 -19.82 -27.83
C ASP A 73 -8.54 -20.65 -28.74
#